data_AF-A0A7C5HXK9-F1
#
_entry.id   AF-A0A7C5HXK9-F1
#
_cell.length_a   1.000
_cell.length_b   1.000
_cell.length_c   1.000
_cell.angle_alpha   90.00
_cell.angle_beta   90.00
_cell.angle_gamma   90.00
#
_symmetry.space_group_name_H-M   'P 1'
#
loop_
_entity.id
_entity.type
_entity.pdbx_description
1 polymer ?
#
loop_
_entity_poly.entity_id
_entity_poly.type
_entity_poly.pdbx_seq_one_letter_code
_entity_poly.pdbx_strand_id
1 'polypeptide(L)'
;DYELTATVFGNNGAVFTSKVVGVEDLFLPGGVNIKAVPLIVQQAHLGLPAGFESEVSYLPPYEFEQLGKFSFVGGGVKYQVSKLIPMLSTFLPISIQGTYQQFKLGDDVTINSSFVNLHASRGLVILPLTFYGGIGYESTKLKAKYTYTEPWSGTEVPIDFDINGDNGFRFTAGARLKILLLDVMVDYSVGKYQTLRAGVGFSI
;
A
#
# COMPACT_ATOMS: atom_id res chain seq x y z
N ASP A 1 32.70 0.21 5.56
CA ASP A 1 31.35 0.14 6.13
C ASP A 1 30.40 0.89 5.21
N TYR A 2 29.40 0.20 4.67
CA TYR A 2 28.42 0.78 3.77
C TYR A 2 27.24 1.23 4.63
N GLU A 3 27.07 2.55 4.80
CA GLU A 3 25.82 3.08 5.32
C GLU A 3 24.75 2.96 4.23
N LEU A 4 23.62 2.35 4.59
CA LEU A 4 22.44 2.18 3.73
C LEU A 4 22.09 3.50 3.05
N THR A 5 22.06 3.49 1.72
CA THR A 5 21.62 4.63 0.91
C THR A 5 20.19 5.01 1.30
N ALA A 6 19.87 6.32 1.30
CA ALA A 6 18.51 6.78 1.50
C ALA A 6 17.55 6.09 0.53
N THR A 7 16.47 5.53 1.07
CA THR A 7 15.24 5.39 0.28
C THR A 7 14.75 6.79 -0.10
N VAL A 8 13.91 6.92 -1.13
CA VAL A 8 13.31 8.21 -1.51
C VAL A 8 12.73 8.95 -0.29
N PHE A 9 12.26 8.24 0.74
CA PHE A 9 11.69 8.82 1.95
C PHE A 9 12.68 9.08 3.11
N GLY A 10 13.90 8.52 3.06
CA GLY A 10 14.92 8.65 4.12
C GLY A 10 15.66 9.98 4.06
N ASN A 11 16.32 10.39 5.16
CA ASN A 11 17.02 11.68 5.23
C ASN A 11 18.53 11.57 4.89
N ASN A 12 19.08 10.37 4.83
CA ASN A 12 20.54 10.17 4.82
C ASN A 12 21.08 10.02 3.38
N GLY A 13 21.85 10.99 2.90
CA GLY A 13 22.66 10.83 1.70
C GLY A 13 23.76 9.78 1.89
N ALA A 14 24.43 9.40 0.80
CA ALA A 14 25.59 8.51 0.87
C ALA A 14 26.79 9.18 0.19
N VAL A 15 27.97 8.99 0.76
CA VAL A 15 29.23 9.45 0.16
C VAL A 15 30.03 8.22 -0.23
N PHE A 16 30.30 8.05 -1.52
CA PHE A 16 31.25 7.05 -2.00
C PHE A 16 32.63 7.69 -2.10
N THR A 17 33.46 7.39 -1.11
CA THR A 17 34.86 7.84 -1.10
C THR A 17 35.66 7.06 -2.14
N SER A 18 36.19 7.76 -3.14
CA SER A 18 37.03 7.15 -4.16
C SER A 18 38.39 6.77 -3.57
N LYS A 19 38.85 5.55 -3.85
CA LYS A 19 40.22 5.13 -3.51
C LYS A 19 41.24 5.44 -4.60
N VAL A 20 40.80 6.02 -5.72
CA VAL A 20 41.65 6.37 -6.87
C VAL A 20 42.04 7.84 -6.78
N VAL A 21 43.35 8.10 -6.75
CA VAL A 21 43.91 9.46 -6.68
C VAL A 21 43.45 10.28 -7.89
N GLY A 22 42.82 11.42 -7.63
CA GLY A 22 42.34 12.36 -8.66
C GLY A 22 40.89 12.15 -9.13
N VAL A 23 40.14 11.22 -8.52
CA VAL A 23 38.70 11.07 -8.74
C VAL A 23 37.95 11.61 -7.52
N GLU A 24 37.03 12.56 -7.73
CA GLU A 24 36.23 13.15 -6.66
C GLU A 24 35.25 12.12 -6.05
N ASP A 25 34.91 12.34 -4.79
CA ASP A 25 33.93 11.54 -4.08
C ASP A 25 32.53 11.73 -4.68
N LEU A 26 31.78 10.64 -4.83
CA LEU A 26 30.42 10.69 -5.34
C LEU A 26 29.44 10.93 -4.18
N PHE A 27 28.79 12.09 -4.20
CA PHE A 27 27.73 12.44 -3.26
C PHE A 27 26.37 12.02 -3.82
N LEU A 28 25.73 11.05 -3.17
CA LEU A 28 24.31 10.78 -3.39
C LEU A 28 23.46 11.68 -2.50
N PRO A 29 22.45 12.37 -3.05
CA PRO A 29 21.55 13.19 -2.27
C PRO A 29 20.80 12.34 -1.23
N GLY A 30 20.44 12.96 -0.11
CA GLY A 30 19.46 12.38 0.81
C GLY A 30 18.09 12.30 0.15
N GLY A 31 17.22 11.42 0.65
CA GLY A 31 15.82 11.39 0.24
C GLY A 31 15.03 12.59 0.77
N VAL A 32 13.75 12.66 0.43
CA VAL A 32 12.86 13.81 0.71
C VAL A 32 12.37 13.91 2.17
N ASN A 33 12.86 13.06 3.08
CA ASN A 33 12.57 13.11 4.53
C ASN A 33 11.05 13.18 4.86
N ILE A 34 10.23 12.43 4.12
CA ILE A 34 8.78 12.41 4.34
C ILE A 34 8.45 11.34 5.39
N LYS A 35 7.93 11.79 6.53
CA LYS A 35 7.58 10.92 7.67
C LYS A 35 6.22 10.23 7.52
N ALA A 36 5.30 10.83 6.78
CA ALA A 36 3.97 10.30 6.52
C ALA A 36 3.38 10.92 5.26
N VAL A 37 2.58 10.15 4.53
CA VAL A 37 1.82 10.61 3.36
C VAL A 37 0.33 10.43 3.68
N PRO A 38 -0.41 11.49 4.04
CA PRO A 38 -1.84 11.38 4.29
C PRO A 38 -2.58 11.20 2.95
N LEU A 39 -3.45 10.20 2.87
CA LEU A 39 -4.23 9.88 1.68
C LEU A 39 -5.71 9.77 2.03
N ILE A 40 -6.58 10.28 1.14
CA ILE A 40 -8.03 10.12 1.24
C ILE A 40 -8.48 9.22 0.09
N VAL A 41 -8.78 7.95 0.40
CA VAL A 41 -9.13 6.94 -0.60
C VAL A 41 -10.63 6.67 -0.56
N GLN A 42 -11.25 6.63 -1.73
CA GLN A 42 -12.65 6.20 -1.90
C GLN A 42 -12.68 4.70 -2.17
N GLN A 43 -13.58 3.97 -1.50
CA GLN A 43 -13.70 2.52 -1.62
C GLN A 43 -15.16 2.11 -1.73
N ALA A 44 -15.43 1.07 -2.51
CA ALA A 44 -16.76 0.47 -2.63
C ALA A 44 -16.63 -1.05 -2.60
N HIS A 45 -17.56 -1.69 -1.90
CA HIS A 45 -17.62 -3.14 -1.73
C HIS A 45 -18.99 -3.64 -2.18
N LEU A 46 -19.02 -4.74 -2.92
CA LEU A 46 -20.25 -5.39 -3.35
C LEU A 46 -20.27 -6.83 -2.86
N GLY A 47 -21.17 -7.11 -1.92
CA GLY A 47 -21.44 -8.47 -1.46
C GLY A 47 -22.11 -9.28 -2.56
N LEU A 48 -21.56 -10.46 -2.84
CA LEU A 48 -22.05 -11.40 -3.84
C LEU A 48 -22.59 -12.68 -3.17
N PRO A 49 -23.39 -13.49 -3.88
CA PRO A 49 -23.86 -14.78 -3.37
C PRO A 49 -22.70 -15.70 -2.93
N ALA A 50 -23.03 -16.71 -2.12
CA ALA A 50 -22.08 -17.70 -1.61
C ALA A 50 -20.92 -17.14 -0.76
N GLY A 51 -20.97 -15.87 -0.33
CA GLY A 51 -19.91 -15.28 0.51
C GLY A 51 -18.73 -14.73 -0.25
N PHE A 52 -18.90 -14.51 -1.56
CA PHE A 52 -17.99 -13.68 -2.34
C PHE A 52 -18.27 -12.20 -2.08
N GLU A 53 -17.26 -11.37 -2.23
CA GLU A 53 -17.36 -9.92 -2.25
C GLU A 53 -16.33 -9.39 -3.22
N SER A 54 -16.70 -8.39 -4.01
CA SER A 54 -15.75 -7.62 -4.82
C SER A 54 -15.53 -6.25 -4.22
N GLU A 55 -14.34 -5.70 -4.41
CA GLU A 55 -13.99 -4.36 -3.98
C GLU A 55 -13.32 -3.57 -5.10
N VAL A 56 -13.55 -2.26 -5.09
CA VAL A 56 -12.83 -1.29 -5.90
C VAL A 56 -12.43 -0.12 -5.02
N SER A 57 -11.28 0.46 -5.32
CA SER A 57 -10.70 1.55 -4.55
C SER A 57 -10.02 2.55 -5.49
N TYR A 58 -10.15 3.82 -5.19
CA TYR A 58 -9.72 4.91 -6.05
C TYR A 58 -9.27 6.12 -5.23
N LEU A 59 -8.13 6.68 -5.64
CA LEU A 59 -7.62 7.96 -5.19
C LEU A 59 -7.42 8.81 -6.45
N PRO A 60 -8.18 9.90 -6.62
CA PRO A 60 -7.99 10.78 -7.76
C PRO A 60 -6.59 11.40 -7.74
N PRO A 61 -6.07 11.81 -8.91
CA PRO A 61 -4.79 12.48 -8.96
C PRO A 61 -4.75 13.72 -8.06
N TYR A 62 -3.77 13.75 -7.17
CA TYR A 62 -3.52 14.84 -6.24
C TYR A 62 -2.05 15.24 -6.31
N GLU A 63 -1.78 16.54 -6.39
CA GLU A 63 -0.42 17.07 -6.44
C GLU A 63 0.10 17.29 -5.02
N PHE A 64 1.13 16.55 -4.65
CA PHE A 64 1.90 16.78 -3.44
C PHE A 64 3.12 17.63 -3.78
N GLU A 65 3.36 18.71 -3.03
CA GLU A 65 4.47 19.65 -3.28
C GLU A 65 5.85 18.96 -3.44
N GLN A 66 6.06 17.84 -2.75
CA GLN A 66 7.35 17.14 -2.69
C GLN A 66 7.39 15.81 -3.47
N LEU A 67 6.25 15.31 -3.93
CA LEU A 67 6.13 14.00 -4.59
C LEU A 67 5.56 14.13 -6.02
N GLY A 68 5.02 15.29 -6.40
CA GLY A 68 4.32 15.46 -7.66
C GLY A 68 2.93 14.83 -7.65
N LYS A 69 2.40 14.58 -8.85
CA LYS A 69 1.05 14.07 -9.05
C LYS A 69 0.96 12.60 -8.64
N PHE A 70 0.22 12.31 -7.59
CA PHE A 70 0.01 10.96 -7.08
C PHE A 70 -1.42 10.50 -7.31
N SER A 71 -1.62 9.29 -7.82
CA SER A 71 -2.96 8.69 -7.98
C SER A 71 -2.93 7.20 -7.73
N PHE A 72 -4.10 6.63 -7.45
CA PHE A 72 -4.22 5.20 -7.17
C PHE A 72 -5.54 4.62 -7.66
N VAL A 73 -5.48 3.41 -8.20
CA VAL A 73 -6.65 2.57 -8.49
C VAL A 73 -6.35 1.15 -8.06
N GLY A 74 -7.34 0.49 -7.49
CA GLY A 74 -7.22 -0.89 -7.08
C GLY A 74 -8.54 -1.61 -7.05
N GLY A 75 -8.47 -2.93 -7.00
CA GLY A 75 -9.63 -3.79 -6.83
C GLY A 75 -9.24 -5.16 -6.31
N GLY A 76 -10.23 -5.91 -5.88
CA GLY A 76 -10.00 -7.19 -5.25
C GLY A 76 -11.24 -8.04 -5.11
N VAL A 77 -11.01 -9.27 -4.70
CA VAL A 77 -12.06 -10.24 -4.39
C VAL A 77 -11.78 -10.86 -3.03
N LYS A 78 -12.85 -11.09 -2.29
CA LYS A 78 -12.83 -11.72 -0.98
C LYS A 78 -13.81 -12.89 -0.99
N TYR A 79 -13.42 -13.97 -0.33
CA TYR A 79 -14.26 -15.13 -0.11
C TYR A 79 -14.27 -15.52 1.37
N GLN A 80 -15.46 -15.64 1.94
CA GLN A 80 -15.65 -16.08 3.32
C GLN A 80 -15.52 -17.61 3.42
N VAL A 81 -14.27 -18.08 3.55
CA VAL A 81 -13.93 -19.50 3.66
C VAL A 81 -14.64 -20.20 4.81
N SER A 82 -14.96 -19.50 5.90
CA SER A 82 -15.67 -20.08 7.04
C SER A 82 -17.07 -20.60 6.67
N LYS A 83 -17.68 -20.14 5.55
CA LYS A 83 -19.00 -20.64 5.10
C LYS A 83 -19.01 -22.12 4.76
N LEU A 84 -17.85 -22.71 4.47
CA LEU A 84 -17.70 -24.15 4.26
C LEU A 84 -17.92 -24.96 5.55
N ILE A 85 -17.80 -24.31 6.72
CA ILE A 85 -17.95 -24.93 8.04
C ILE A 85 -18.95 -24.08 8.85
N PRO A 86 -20.27 -24.37 8.80
CA PRO A 86 -21.31 -23.49 9.34
C PRO A 86 -21.13 -23.10 10.82
N MET A 87 -20.66 -24.04 11.64
CA MET A 87 -20.36 -23.79 13.06
C MET A 87 -19.26 -22.74 13.25
N LEU A 88 -18.20 -22.82 12.44
CA LEU A 88 -17.09 -21.85 12.48
C LEU A 88 -17.56 -20.49 11.98
N SER A 89 -18.34 -20.44 10.90
CA SER A 89 -18.81 -19.17 10.32
C SER A 89 -19.65 -18.32 11.29
N THR A 90 -20.34 -18.96 12.23
CA THR A 90 -21.20 -18.26 13.21
C THR A 90 -20.37 -17.66 14.35
N PHE A 91 -19.37 -18.41 14.81
CA PHE A 91 -18.54 -18.00 15.94
C PHE A 91 -17.38 -17.09 15.53
N LEU A 92 -16.75 -17.39 14.39
CA LEU A 92 -15.58 -16.68 13.89
C LEU A 92 -15.58 -16.69 12.36
N PRO A 93 -16.20 -15.69 11.71
CA PRO A 93 -16.03 -15.43 10.29
C PRO A 93 -14.55 -15.32 9.89
N ILE A 94 -14.13 -16.17 8.96
CA ILE A 94 -12.78 -16.16 8.36
C ILE A 94 -12.93 -15.99 6.85
N SER A 95 -12.12 -15.11 6.30
CA SER A 95 -12.10 -14.79 4.88
C SER A 95 -10.69 -14.77 4.33
N ILE A 96 -10.56 -15.16 3.06
CA ILE A 96 -9.37 -14.92 2.25
C ILE A 96 -9.68 -13.82 1.25
N GLN A 97 -8.71 -12.97 0.98
CA GLN A 97 -8.84 -11.86 0.05
C GLN A 97 -7.58 -11.74 -0.81
N GLY A 98 -7.78 -11.44 -2.10
CA GLY A 98 -6.72 -11.05 -3.02
C GLY A 98 -7.05 -9.69 -3.63
N THR A 99 -6.09 -8.77 -3.60
CA THR A 99 -6.25 -7.40 -4.10
C THR A 99 -5.09 -7.04 -5.01
N TYR A 100 -5.37 -6.28 -6.05
CA TYR A 100 -4.39 -5.69 -6.94
C TYR A 100 -4.56 -4.17 -6.98
N GLN A 101 -3.44 -3.46 -6.91
CA GLN A 101 -3.39 -2.03 -6.73
C GLN A 101 -2.31 -1.44 -7.64
N GLN A 102 -2.63 -0.35 -8.33
CA GLN A 102 -1.70 0.39 -9.16
C GLN A 102 -1.65 1.84 -8.66
N PHE A 103 -0.47 2.24 -8.20
CA PHE A 103 -0.14 3.61 -7.85
C PHE A 103 0.63 4.24 -9.01
N LYS A 104 0.32 5.50 -9.31
CA LYS A 104 1.08 6.30 -10.28
C LYS A 104 1.62 7.54 -9.59
N LEU A 105 2.89 7.83 -9.85
CA LEU A 105 3.59 9.02 -9.40
C LEU A 105 4.12 9.74 -10.65
N GLY A 106 3.50 10.85 -11.01
CA GLY A 106 3.65 11.47 -12.32
C GLY A 106 3.23 10.54 -13.45
N ASP A 107 3.82 10.76 -14.62
CA ASP A 107 3.65 9.90 -15.80
C ASP A 107 4.73 8.81 -15.91
N ASP A 108 5.81 8.96 -15.11
CA ASP A 108 7.04 8.19 -15.28
C ASP A 108 7.14 6.98 -14.33
N VAL A 109 6.50 7.04 -13.16
CA VAL A 109 6.65 5.99 -12.13
C VAL A 109 5.32 5.30 -11.87
N THR A 110 5.28 3.99 -12.07
CA THR A 110 4.14 3.12 -11.79
C THR A 110 4.54 2.05 -10.77
N ILE A 111 3.76 1.91 -9.71
CA ILE A 111 3.97 0.89 -8.68
C ILE A 111 2.77 -0.05 -8.68
N ASN A 112 3.00 -1.32 -8.95
CA ASN A 112 1.98 -2.36 -8.87
C ASN A 112 2.15 -3.11 -7.56
N SER A 113 1.07 -3.26 -6.79
CA SER A 113 1.05 -4.00 -5.54
C SER A 113 -0.04 -5.07 -5.60
N SER A 114 0.35 -6.30 -5.30
CA SER A 114 -0.54 -7.45 -5.12
C SER A 114 -0.51 -7.84 -3.65
N PHE A 115 -1.67 -8.01 -3.06
CA PHE A 115 -1.78 -8.39 -1.65
C PHE A 115 -2.77 -9.54 -1.49
N VAL A 116 -2.33 -10.59 -0.81
CA VAL A 116 -3.18 -11.73 -0.45
C VAL A 116 -3.20 -11.82 1.06
N ASN A 117 -4.39 -11.87 1.65
CA ASN A 117 -4.54 -11.93 3.10
C ASN A 117 -5.60 -12.92 3.56
N LEU A 118 -5.41 -13.40 4.79
CA LEU A 118 -6.37 -14.12 5.58
C LEU A 118 -6.74 -13.24 6.77
N HIS A 119 -8.04 -13.02 6.98
CA HIS A 119 -8.51 -12.24 8.11
C HIS A 119 -9.73 -12.89 8.77
N ALA A 120 -9.84 -12.67 10.07
CA ALA A 120 -10.96 -13.08 10.88
C ALA A 120 -11.60 -11.86 11.53
N SER A 121 -12.91 -11.93 11.76
CA SER A 121 -13.64 -10.85 12.42
C SER A 121 -14.67 -11.38 13.39
N ARG A 122 -14.95 -10.62 14.45
CA ARG A 122 -15.98 -10.95 15.44
C ARG A 122 -16.66 -9.71 15.99
N GLY A 123 -17.98 -9.65 15.80
CA GLY A 123 -18.86 -8.71 16.47
C GLY A 123 -19.08 -9.08 17.94
N LEU A 124 -19.12 -8.07 18.81
CA LEU A 124 -19.63 -8.22 20.17
C LEU A 124 -21.16 -8.34 20.13
N VAL A 125 -21.73 -9.14 21.03
CA VAL A 125 -23.19 -9.37 21.07
C VAL A 125 -23.93 -8.15 21.63
N ILE A 126 -23.32 -7.45 22.58
CA ILE A 126 -23.94 -6.36 23.36
C ILE A 126 -23.68 -4.96 22.80
N LEU A 127 -22.72 -4.83 21.89
CA LEU A 127 -22.30 -3.55 21.32
C LEU A 127 -22.18 -3.72 19.82
N PRO A 128 -22.52 -2.70 19.00
CA PRO A 128 -22.36 -2.78 17.55
C PRO A 128 -20.89 -2.57 17.15
N LEU A 129 -19.99 -3.22 17.87
CA LEU A 129 -18.55 -3.15 17.73
C LEU A 129 -18.04 -4.49 17.23
N THR A 130 -17.26 -4.47 16.16
CA THR A 130 -16.64 -5.63 15.54
C THR A 130 -15.14 -5.45 15.53
N PHE A 131 -14.43 -6.42 16.08
CA PHE A 131 -12.98 -6.49 15.96
C PHE A 131 -12.62 -7.38 14.78
N TYR A 132 -11.55 -7.02 14.09
CA TYR A 132 -11.00 -7.82 13.02
C TYR A 132 -9.48 -7.80 13.05
N GLY A 133 -8.90 -8.87 12.56
CA GLY A 133 -7.46 -8.96 12.42
C GLY A 133 -7.10 -9.97 11.34
N GLY A 134 -5.90 -9.85 10.82
CA GLY A 134 -5.44 -10.70 9.74
C GLY A 134 -3.95 -10.63 9.53
N ILE A 135 -3.50 -11.54 8.69
CA ILE A 135 -2.16 -11.60 8.16
C ILE A 135 -2.25 -11.70 6.64
N GLY A 136 -1.38 -11.03 5.93
CA GLY A 136 -1.24 -11.19 4.50
C GLY A 136 0.19 -11.07 4.04
N TYR A 137 0.39 -11.37 2.78
CA TYR A 137 1.64 -11.23 2.07
C TYR A 137 1.46 -10.22 0.95
N GLU A 138 2.31 -9.20 0.94
CA GLU A 138 2.32 -8.14 -0.06
C GLU A 138 3.51 -8.31 -0.99
N SER A 139 3.25 -8.18 -2.29
CA SER A 139 4.25 -8.16 -3.33
C SER A 139 4.14 -6.87 -4.12
N THR A 140 5.22 -6.11 -4.21
CA THR A 140 5.26 -4.82 -4.89
C THR A 140 6.28 -4.85 -6.02
N LYS A 141 5.96 -4.21 -7.14
CA LYS A 141 6.89 -3.99 -8.26
C LYS A 141 6.79 -2.55 -8.72
N LEU A 142 7.89 -1.82 -8.61
CA LEU A 142 8.05 -0.46 -9.11
C LEU A 142 8.60 -0.51 -10.53
N LYS A 143 8.02 0.28 -11.42
CA LYS A 143 8.48 0.51 -12.79
C LYS A 143 8.71 1.99 -12.97
N ALA A 144 9.91 2.38 -13.38
CA ALA A 144 10.24 3.75 -13.69
C ALA A 144 10.63 3.85 -15.17
N LYS A 145 9.96 4.75 -15.90
CA LYS A 145 10.19 5.04 -17.31
C LYS A 145 10.31 6.54 -17.48
N TYR A 146 11.51 7.04 -17.78
CA TYR A 146 11.72 8.45 -18.03
C TYR A 146 12.80 8.66 -19.09
N THR A 147 12.75 9.80 -19.77
CA THR A 147 13.78 10.20 -20.73
C THR A 147 14.78 11.11 -20.05
N TYR A 148 16.05 10.72 -20.04
CA TYR A 148 17.14 11.57 -19.57
C TYR A 148 17.77 12.28 -20.77
N THR A 149 17.82 13.61 -20.71
CA THR A 149 18.56 14.40 -21.69
C THR A 149 19.97 14.61 -21.18
N GLU A 150 20.95 14.07 -21.90
CA GLU A 150 22.36 14.25 -21.56
C GLU A 150 22.76 15.74 -21.64
N PRO A 151 23.32 16.34 -20.57
CA PRO A 151 23.66 17.75 -20.53
C PRO A 151 24.65 18.20 -21.61
N TRP A 152 25.52 17.29 -22.07
CA TRP A 152 26.62 17.60 -22.99
C TRP A 152 26.32 17.28 -24.45
N SER A 153 25.49 16.26 -24.72
CA SER A 153 25.17 15.81 -26.08
C SER A 153 23.78 16.25 -26.55
N GLY A 154 22.90 16.65 -25.61
CA GLY A 154 21.48 16.91 -25.88
C GLY A 154 20.71 15.66 -26.32
N THR A 155 21.31 14.48 -26.22
CA THR A 155 20.70 13.21 -26.65
C THR A 155 19.69 12.75 -25.61
N GLU A 156 18.50 12.38 -26.09
CA GLU A 156 17.48 11.74 -25.27
C GLU A 156 17.78 10.25 -25.11
N VAL A 157 18.05 9.83 -23.87
CA VAL A 157 18.30 8.45 -23.50
C VAL A 157 17.09 7.93 -22.72
N PRO A 158 16.30 6.99 -23.26
CA PRO A 158 15.20 6.39 -22.53
C PRO A 158 15.74 5.47 -21.42
N ILE A 159 15.30 5.69 -20.20
CA ILE A 159 15.60 4.85 -19.03
C ILE A 159 14.33 4.08 -18.68
N ASP A 160 14.44 2.75 -18.67
CA ASP A 160 13.37 1.83 -18.29
C ASP A 160 13.95 0.81 -17.31
N PHE A 161 13.52 0.86 -16.05
CA PHE A 161 13.92 -0.14 -15.07
C PHE A 161 12.77 -0.57 -14.16
N ASP A 162 12.85 -1.85 -13.78
CA ASP A 162 11.94 -2.50 -12.86
C ASP A 162 12.67 -2.78 -11.54
N ILE A 163 12.13 -2.32 -10.42
CA ILE A 163 12.59 -2.67 -9.07
C ILE A 163 11.53 -3.55 -8.43
N ASN A 164 11.92 -4.76 -8.05
CA ASN A 164 11.10 -5.57 -7.15
C ASN A 164 11.09 -4.87 -5.79
N GLY A 165 9.90 -4.50 -5.34
CA GLY A 165 9.70 -4.00 -3.98
C GLY A 165 10.06 -5.08 -2.97
N ASP A 166 10.28 -4.63 -1.74
CA ASP A 166 10.60 -5.54 -0.67
C ASP A 166 9.29 -6.12 -0.12
N ASN A 167 9.09 -7.38 -0.48
CA ASN A 167 7.85 -8.11 -0.27
C ASN A 167 7.85 -8.72 1.13
N GLY A 168 6.70 -8.78 1.78
CA GLY A 168 6.69 -9.24 3.16
C GLY A 168 5.32 -9.47 3.75
N PHE A 169 5.34 -10.02 4.96
CA PHE A 169 4.14 -10.19 5.75
C PHE A 169 3.65 -8.86 6.31
N ARG A 170 2.33 -8.68 6.26
CA ARG A 170 1.61 -7.58 6.88
C ARG A 170 0.61 -8.15 7.86
N PHE A 171 0.68 -7.73 9.11
CA PHE A 171 -0.31 -8.00 10.14
C PHE A 171 -1.23 -6.79 10.26
N THR A 172 -2.53 -7.03 10.35
CA THR A 172 -3.52 -5.97 10.50
C THR A 172 -4.40 -6.27 11.70
N ALA A 173 -4.70 -5.25 12.49
CA ALA A 173 -5.70 -5.29 13.55
C ALA A 173 -6.56 -4.04 13.50
N GLY A 174 -7.86 -4.18 13.69
CA GLY A 174 -8.79 -3.07 13.60
C GLY A 174 -10.12 -3.33 14.29
N ALA A 175 -10.90 -2.25 14.35
CA ALA A 175 -12.24 -2.26 14.90
C ALA A 175 -13.18 -1.46 14.00
N ARG A 176 -14.42 -1.93 13.89
CA ARG A 176 -15.53 -1.28 13.21
C ARG A 176 -16.67 -1.07 14.20
N LEU A 177 -17.17 0.15 14.28
CA LEU A 177 -18.38 0.53 15.00
C LEU A 177 -19.50 0.77 13.97
N LYS A 178 -20.60 0.03 14.08
CA LYS A 178 -21.78 0.18 13.22
C LYS A 178 -22.87 0.98 13.93
N ILE A 179 -23.34 2.05 13.34
CA ILE A 179 -24.43 2.90 13.85
C ILE A 179 -25.48 2.99 12.75
N LEU A 180 -26.52 2.17 12.85
CA LEU A 180 -27.55 2.02 11.80
C LEU A 180 -26.92 1.64 10.44
N LEU A 181 -26.88 2.58 9.50
CA LEU A 181 -26.30 2.43 8.16
C LEU A 181 -24.85 2.94 8.08
N LEU A 182 -24.37 3.63 9.11
CA LEU A 182 -23.03 4.21 9.16
C LEU A 182 -22.05 3.22 9.79
N ASP A 183 -20.91 3.01 9.15
CA ASP A 183 -19.77 2.28 9.70
C ASP A 183 -18.62 3.25 9.96
N VAL A 184 -18.06 3.25 11.17
CA VAL A 184 -16.81 3.92 11.51
C VAL A 184 -15.75 2.86 11.74
N MET A 185 -14.60 2.98 11.10
CA MET A 185 -13.55 1.98 11.18
C MET A 185 -12.17 2.60 11.44
N VAL A 186 -11.37 1.88 12.21
CA VAL A 186 -9.96 2.18 12.42
C VAL A 186 -9.18 0.88 12.36
N ASP A 187 -8.06 0.88 11.66
CA ASP A 187 -7.13 -0.23 11.67
C ASP A 187 -5.69 0.23 11.58
N TYR A 188 -4.83 -0.62 12.11
CA TYR A 188 -3.40 -0.46 12.10
C TYR A 188 -2.79 -1.70 11.47
N SER A 189 -1.93 -1.48 10.48
CA SER A 189 -1.19 -2.54 9.82
C SER A 189 0.30 -2.37 10.03
N VAL A 190 0.95 -3.47 10.40
CA VAL A 190 2.39 -3.56 10.61
C VAL A 190 2.96 -4.52 9.57
N GLY A 191 3.90 -4.02 8.77
CA GLY A 191 4.70 -4.79 7.83
C GLY A 191 6.00 -4.04 7.61
N LYS A 192 6.50 -4.01 6.37
CA LYS A 192 7.66 -3.17 6.03
C LYS A 192 7.37 -1.68 6.25
N TYR A 193 6.17 -1.25 5.89
CA TYR A 193 5.65 0.08 6.21
C TYR A 193 4.46 -0.06 7.15
N GLN A 194 4.42 0.81 8.16
CA GLN A 194 3.30 0.88 9.07
C GLN A 194 2.24 1.80 8.48
N THR A 195 0.97 1.39 8.54
CA THR A 195 -0.14 2.22 8.06
C THR A 195 -1.23 2.28 9.11
N LEU A 196 -1.62 3.51 9.47
CA LEU A 196 -2.83 3.78 10.23
C LEU A 196 -3.92 4.21 9.26
N ARG A 197 -5.08 3.56 9.31
CA ARG A 197 -6.23 3.92 8.50
C ARG A 197 -7.41 4.20 9.42
N ALA A 198 -8.12 5.27 9.13
CA ALA A 198 -9.42 5.57 9.72
C ALA A 198 -10.39 5.88 8.56
N GLY A 199 -11.63 5.45 8.70
CA GLY A 199 -12.62 5.58 7.64
C GLY A 199 -14.04 5.64 8.17
N VAL A 200 -14.90 6.24 7.37
CA VAL A 200 -16.34 6.23 7.56
C VAL A 200 -16.94 5.68 6.27
N GLY A 201 -17.89 4.75 6.40
CA GLY A 201 -18.56 4.11 5.29
C GLY A 201 -20.06 4.02 5.51
N PHE A 202 -20.78 3.75 4.43
CA PHE A 202 -22.19 3.40 4.50
C PHE A 202 -22.35 1.95 4.09
N SER A 203 -23.05 1.17 4.91
CA SER A 203 -23.38 -0.22 4.65
C SER A 203 -24.90 -0.36 4.56
N ILE A 204 -25.38 -0.96 3.48
CA ILE A 204 -26.80 -1.25 3.23
C ILE A 204 -26.93 -2.75 3.03
#